data_AF-X0YLL2-F1
#
_entry.id   AF-X0YLL2-F1
#
_cell.length_a   1.000
_cell.length_b   1.000
_cell.length_c   1.000
_cell.angle_alpha   90.00
_cell.angle_beta   90.00
_cell.angle_gamma   90.00
#
_symmetry.space_group_name_H-M   'P 1'
#
loop_
_entity.id
_entity.type
_entity.pdbx_description
1 polymer ?
#
loop_
_entity_poly.entity_id
_entity_poly.type
_entity_poly.pdbx_seq_one_letter_code
_entity_poly.pdbx_strand_id
1 'polypeptide(L)'
;MSCERELNRIKAVIKKNLPADIKIKKIEFEGPDIAVYSENPKVLIDDANILKDLAKKMRKRIVVRWNFEKRRDMIETEKYIQDLIGEDAEISNIEFDENKGEVIIESAKPGLVIGKKGNNLTEIRRNTFWQPIAIRAPPIDSKTIKLIRGMLKTERAKQKQILLKIGKRIHRPTLFNDLRIRMTALGGFREVGRSCILIQTNDSNILLDCGVNVGNSNNQFPFFEVPQFLIRDLDAVVLTHAHLDHSGLQILKVWINCIILKTLN
;
A
#
# COMPACT_ATOMS: atom_id res chain seq x y z
N MET A 1 23.95 -6.85 9.43
CA MET A 1 23.03 -8.00 9.65
C MET A 1 22.31 -8.31 8.35
N SER A 2 22.20 -9.57 7.92
CA SER A 2 21.47 -9.94 6.68
C SER A 2 19.96 -9.69 6.83
N CYS A 3 19.29 -9.23 5.76
CA CYS A 3 17.83 -9.03 5.71
C CYS A 3 17.04 -10.29 6.14
N GLU A 4 17.57 -11.48 5.84
CA GLU A 4 16.94 -12.75 6.23
C GLU A 4 16.97 -12.99 7.73
N ARG A 5 18.04 -12.57 8.41
CA ARG A 5 18.13 -12.68 9.88
C ARG A 5 17.12 -11.77 10.56
N GLU A 6 16.94 -10.55 10.04
CA GLU A 6 15.94 -9.62 10.56
C GLU A 6 14.51 -10.11 10.31
N LEU A 7 14.26 -10.67 9.12
CA LEU A 7 13.00 -11.34 8.82
C LEU A 7 12.72 -12.49 9.79
N ASN A 8 13.71 -13.35 10.07
CA ASN A 8 13.55 -14.46 11.01
C ASN A 8 13.33 -13.98 12.44
N ARG A 9 14.00 -12.90 12.87
CA ARG A 9 13.76 -12.25 14.16
C ARG A 9 12.32 -11.76 14.27
N ILE A 10 11.85 -11.01 13.27
CA ILE A 10 10.48 -10.49 13.20
C ILE A 10 9.47 -11.63 13.21
N LYS A 11 9.70 -12.70 12.44
CA LYS A 11 8.86 -13.91 12.42
C LYS A 11 8.77 -14.56 13.80
N ALA A 12 9.89 -14.69 14.51
CA ALA A 12 9.91 -15.28 15.85
C ALA A 12 9.14 -14.43 16.86
N VAL A 13 9.29 -13.10 16.81
CA VAL A 13 8.52 -12.17 17.65
C VAL A 13 7.03 -12.30 17.39
N ILE A 14 6.61 -12.33 16.11
CA ILE A 14 5.20 -12.47 15.75
C ILE A 14 4.63 -13.81 16.27
N LYS A 15 5.36 -14.92 16.06
CA LYS A 15 4.93 -16.25 16.56
C LYS A 15 4.81 -16.32 18.08
N LYS A 16 5.69 -15.63 18.84
CA LYS A 16 5.66 -15.64 20.31
C LYS A 16 4.49 -14.85 20.89
N ASN A 17 4.03 -13.80 20.20
CA ASN A 17 3.00 -12.90 20.73
C ASN A 17 1.60 -13.19 20.15
N LEU A 18 1.48 -14.04 19.14
CA LEU A 18 0.18 -14.48 18.63
C LEU A 18 -0.32 -15.70 19.43
N PRO A 19 -1.63 -15.77 19.75
CA PRO A 19 -2.26 -16.94 20.35
C PRO A 19 -1.94 -18.25 19.61
N ALA A 20 -1.81 -19.35 20.35
CA ALA A 20 -1.49 -20.68 19.80
C ALA A 20 -2.53 -21.20 18.79
N ASP A 21 -3.77 -20.71 18.87
CA ASP A 21 -4.87 -21.09 17.99
C ASP A 21 -4.74 -20.53 16.55
N ILE A 22 -3.83 -19.58 16.33
CA ILE A 22 -3.59 -18.95 15.04
C ILE A 22 -2.51 -19.73 14.29
N LYS A 23 -2.94 -20.57 13.35
CA LYS A 23 -2.04 -21.26 12.43
C LYS A 23 -1.53 -20.28 11.38
N ILE A 24 -0.25 -19.91 11.49
CA ILE A 24 0.44 -19.03 10.54
C ILE A 24 1.04 -19.87 9.41
N LYS A 25 0.63 -19.61 8.16
CA LYS A 25 1.24 -20.24 6.98
C LYS A 25 2.55 -19.58 6.59
N LYS A 26 2.53 -18.25 6.46
CA LYS A 26 3.67 -17.47 6.00
C LYS A 26 3.62 -16.03 6.50
N ILE A 27 4.78 -15.39 6.53
CA ILE A 27 4.93 -13.98 6.87
C ILE A 27 5.82 -13.35 5.80
N GLU A 28 5.32 -12.28 5.19
CA GLU A 28 5.95 -11.58 4.08
C GLU A 28 6.04 -10.08 4.36
N PHE A 29 7.03 -9.42 3.78
CA PHE A 29 7.15 -7.97 3.80
C PHE A 29 6.58 -7.42 2.51
N GLU A 30 5.47 -6.69 2.58
CA GLU A 30 4.76 -6.18 1.42
C GLU A 30 4.72 -4.65 1.47
N GLY A 31 5.70 -4.02 0.81
CA GLY A 31 5.91 -2.59 0.91
C GLY A 31 6.17 -2.19 2.38
N PRO A 32 5.44 -1.20 2.93
CA PRO A 32 5.60 -0.79 4.32
C PRO A 32 4.96 -1.74 5.37
N ASP A 33 4.18 -2.72 4.92
CA ASP A 33 3.40 -3.60 5.79
C ASP A 33 4.06 -4.97 5.99
N ILE A 34 3.93 -5.53 7.20
CA ILE A 34 4.24 -6.93 7.47
C ILE A 34 2.95 -7.74 7.34
N ALA A 35 2.84 -8.54 6.27
CA ALA A 35 1.69 -9.38 5.99
C ALA A 35 1.83 -10.77 6.66
N VAL A 36 0.93 -11.08 7.59
CA VAL A 36 0.85 -12.38 8.25
C VAL A 36 -0.30 -13.18 7.61
N TYR A 37 0.02 -14.30 6.98
CA TYR A 37 -0.98 -15.17 6.35
C TYR A 37 -1.39 -16.29 7.30
N SER A 38 -2.70 -16.40 7.59
CA SER A 38 -3.24 -17.38 8.54
C SER A 38 -4.48 -18.12 8.02
N GLU A 39 -4.72 -19.34 8.53
CA GLU A 39 -5.89 -20.18 8.20
C GLU A 39 -7.10 -19.98 9.13
N ASN A 40 -6.95 -19.38 10.31
CA ASN A 40 -8.02 -19.36 11.30
C ASN A 40 -8.41 -17.92 11.69
N PRO A 41 -9.59 -17.43 11.27
CA PRO A 41 -9.99 -16.05 11.52
C PRO A 41 -10.70 -15.86 12.86
N LYS A 42 -11.21 -16.93 13.50
CA LYS A 42 -12.16 -16.80 14.63
C LYS A 42 -11.59 -15.99 15.79
N VAL A 43 -10.35 -16.27 16.21
CA VAL A 43 -9.73 -15.64 17.39
C VAL A 43 -9.41 -14.16 17.16
N LEU A 44 -9.10 -13.76 15.94
CA LEU A 44 -8.68 -12.39 15.63
C LEU A 44 -9.82 -11.46 15.21
N ILE A 45 -10.98 -12.01 14.81
CA ILE A 45 -12.19 -11.22 14.59
C ILE A 45 -12.72 -10.66 15.93
N ASP A 46 -12.60 -11.44 17.00
CA ASP A 46 -13.14 -11.10 18.31
C ASP A 46 -12.16 -10.27 19.16
N ASP A 47 -10.86 -10.31 18.89
CA ASP A 47 -9.84 -9.62 19.69
C ASP A 47 -8.90 -8.71 18.87
N ALA A 48 -9.46 -7.61 18.37
CA ALA A 48 -8.73 -6.58 17.61
C ALA A 48 -7.58 -5.91 18.40
N ASN A 49 -7.52 -6.11 19.73
CA ASN A 49 -6.47 -5.54 20.58
C ASN A 49 -5.12 -6.22 20.38
N ILE A 50 -5.11 -7.53 20.09
CA ILE A 50 -3.87 -8.31 19.88
C ILE A 50 -3.03 -7.71 18.75
N LEU A 51 -3.65 -7.33 17.63
CA LEU A 51 -2.93 -6.73 16.51
C LEU A 51 -2.41 -5.32 16.82
N LYS A 52 -3.19 -4.54 17.58
CA LYS A 52 -2.78 -3.20 18.00
C LYS A 52 -1.58 -3.27 18.93
N ASP A 53 -1.59 -4.19 19.88
CA ASP A 53 -0.51 -4.35 20.85
C ASP A 53 0.75 -4.90 20.21
N LEU A 54 0.60 -5.85 19.28
CA LEU A 54 1.70 -6.36 18.48
C LEU A 54 2.34 -5.25 17.62
N ALA A 55 1.52 -4.44 16.94
CA ALA A 55 2.00 -3.32 16.14
C ALA A 55 2.72 -2.26 17.00
N LYS A 56 2.19 -1.92 18.18
CA LYS A 56 2.84 -1.01 19.14
C LYS A 56 4.18 -1.53 19.63
N LYS A 57 4.25 -2.82 20.01
CA LYS A 57 5.47 -3.46 20.50
C LYS A 57 6.55 -3.52 19.44
N MET A 58 6.17 -3.81 18.19
CA MET A 58 7.11 -3.93 17.08
C MET A 58 7.44 -2.58 16.42
N ARG A 59 6.63 -1.55 16.67
CA ARG A 59 6.67 -0.25 15.97
C ARG A 59 6.65 -0.42 14.44
N LYS A 60 5.88 -1.41 13.98
CA LYS A 60 5.72 -1.76 12.56
C LYS A 60 4.25 -2.02 12.28
N ARG A 61 3.82 -1.68 11.07
CA ARG A 61 2.45 -1.95 10.63
C ARG A 61 2.32 -3.42 10.27
N ILE A 62 1.42 -4.11 10.97
CA ILE A 62 1.17 -5.54 10.77
C ILE A 62 -0.24 -5.68 10.23
N VAL A 63 -0.35 -6.38 9.11
CA VAL A 63 -1.61 -6.70 8.46
C VAL A 63 -1.78 -8.20 8.44
N VAL A 64 -2.98 -8.69 8.71
CA VAL A 64 -3.24 -10.13 8.70
C VAL A 64 -4.15 -10.47 7.54
N ARG A 65 -3.73 -11.46 6.76
CA ARG A 65 -4.40 -11.95 5.56
C ARG A 65 -4.86 -13.36 5.80
N TRP A 66 -6.17 -13.53 5.91
CA TRP A 66 -6.78 -14.80 6.28
C TRP A 66 -7.12 -15.62 5.05
N ASN A 67 -7.14 -16.94 5.22
CA ASN A 67 -7.92 -17.87 4.40
C ASN A 67 -7.70 -17.73 2.90
N PHE A 68 -6.48 -17.39 2.46
CA PHE A 68 -6.16 -17.16 1.05
C PHE A 68 -6.67 -18.28 0.14
N GLU A 69 -6.53 -19.54 0.59
CA GLU A 69 -6.96 -20.73 -0.17
C GLU A 69 -8.43 -21.10 -0.01
N LYS A 70 -9.11 -20.57 1.02
CA LYS A 70 -10.52 -20.88 1.31
C LYS A 70 -11.47 -19.79 0.82
N ARG A 71 -10.95 -18.74 0.17
CA ARG A 71 -11.78 -17.68 -0.42
C ARG A 71 -12.72 -18.29 -1.43
N ARG A 72 -14.00 -17.91 -1.33
CA ARG A 72 -14.96 -18.22 -2.39
C ARG A 72 -14.55 -17.54 -3.68
N ASP A 73 -15.00 -18.12 -4.79
CA ASP A 73 -14.82 -17.53 -6.11
C ASP A 73 -15.40 -16.11 -6.17
N MET A 74 -14.84 -15.26 -7.02
CA MET A 74 -15.25 -13.86 -7.14
C MET A 74 -16.70 -13.73 -7.60
N ILE A 75 -17.14 -14.56 -8.55
CA ILE A 75 -18.50 -14.51 -9.11
C ILE A 75 -19.50 -14.96 -8.06
N GLU A 76 -19.20 -16.04 -7.34
CA GLU A 76 -20.04 -16.51 -6.24
C GLU A 76 -20.10 -15.52 -5.08
N THR A 77 -18.97 -14.87 -4.77
CA THR A 77 -18.88 -13.85 -3.72
C THR A 77 -19.71 -12.62 -4.09
N GLU A 78 -19.66 -12.18 -5.35
CA GLU A 78 -20.43 -11.05 -5.84
C GLU A 78 -21.94 -11.30 -5.71
N LYS A 79 -22.41 -12.48 -6.15
CA LYS A 79 -23.81 -12.90 -5.99
C LYS A 79 -24.22 -12.93 -4.52
N TYR A 80 -23.39 -13.55 -3.66
CA TYR A 80 -23.68 -13.60 -2.22
C TYR A 80 -23.79 -12.21 -1.57
N ILE A 81 -22.95 -11.26 -1.99
CA ILE A 81 -22.99 -9.88 -1.49
C ILE A 81 -24.29 -9.18 -1.95
N GLN A 82 -24.67 -9.36 -3.22
CA GLN A 82 -25.91 -8.81 -3.77
C GLN A 82 -27.15 -9.38 -3.05
N ASP A 83 -27.20 -10.69 -2.84
CA ASP A 83 -28.30 -11.38 -2.17
C ASP A 83 -28.43 -10.95 -0.70
N LEU A 84 -27.31 -10.79 0.01
CA LEU A 84 -27.32 -10.43 1.44
C LEU A 84 -27.75 -8.99 1.70
N ILE A 85 -27.30 -8.05 0.86
CA ILE A 85 -27.52 -6.62 1.07
C ILE A 85 -28.83 -6.16 0.45
N GLY A 86 -29.23 -6.77 -0.66
CA GLY A 86 -30.38 -6.37 -1.46
C GLY A 86 -30.14 -5.10 -2.30
N GLU A 87 -31.14 -4.72 -3.09
CA GLU A 87 -31.07 -3.59 -4.02
C GLU A 87 -31.08 -2.22 -3.32
N ASP A 88 -31.59 -2.16 -2.08
CA ASP A 88 -31.76 -0.91 -1.31
C ASP A 88 -30.46 -0.13 -1.06
N ALA A 89 -29.33 -0.84 -1.04
CA ALA A 89 -28.02 -0.22 -0.86
C ALA A 89 -27.48 0.43 -2.13
N GLU A 90 -28.09 0.20 -3.29
CA GLU A 90 -27.66 0.75 -4.58
C GLU A 90 -26.16 0.51 -4.80
N ILE A 91 -25.77 -0.77 -4.87
CA ILE A 91 -24.39 -1.17 -5.14
C ILE A 91 -24.07 -0.85 -6.60
N SER A 92 -23.11 0.04 -6.80
CA SER A 92 -22.66 0.51 -8.11
C SER A 92 -21.57 -0.38 -8.71
N ASN A 93 -20.69 -0.93 -7.87
CA ASN A 93 -19.52 -1.68 -8.31
C ASN A 93 -18.95 -2.53 -7.16
N ILE A 94 -18.40 -3.70 -7.50
CA ILE A 94 -17.71 -4.59 -6.57
C ILE A 94 -16.33 -4.91 -7.16
N GLU A 95 -15.27 -4.56 -6.45
CA GLU A 95 -13.88 -4.75 -6.89
C GLU A 95 -13.12 -5.67 -5.93
N PHE A 96 -12.38 -6.63 -6.48
CA PHE A 96 -11.58 -7.56 -5.70
C PHE A 96 -10.09 -7.20 -5.76
N ASP A 97 -9.46 -7.15 -4.58
CA ASP A 97 -8.01 -7.11 -4.42
C ASP A 97 -7.51 -8.47 -3.92
N GLU A 98 -7.17 -9.37 -4.84
CA GLU A 98 -6.68 -10.71 -4.51
C GLU A 98 -5.41 -10.72 -3.67
N ASN A 99 -4.51 -9.76 -3.92
CA ASN A 99 -3.26 -9.63 -3.20
C ASN A 99 -3.56 -9.45 -1.71
N LYS A 100 -4.41 -8.48 -1.38
CA LYS A 100 -4.80 -8.18 0.01
C LYS A 100 -5.87 -9.11 0.57
N GLY A 101 -6.70 -9.69 -0.28
CA GLY A 101 -7.91 -10.41 0.11
C GLY A 101 -9.06 -9.51 0.49
N GLU A 102 -9.14 -8.33 -0.13
CA GLU A 102 -10.17 -7.34 0.14
C GLU A 102 -11.21 -7.34 -0.97
N VAL A 103 -12.48 -7.16 -0.60
CA VAL A 103 -13.57 -6.88 -1.53
C VAL A 103 -14.11 -5.48 -1.24
N ILE A 104 -13.95 -4.59 -2.20
CA ILE A 104 -14.35 -3.19 -2.14
C ILE A 104 -15.75 -3.09 -2.73
N ILE A 105 -16.72 -2.67 -1.92
CA ILE A 105 -18.12 -2.57 -2.29
C ILE A 105 -18.46 -1.08 -2.39
N GLU A 106 -18.67 -0.59 -3.61
CA GLU A 106 -19.03 0.80 -3.88
C GLU A 106 -20.56 0.94 -3.93
N SER A 107 -21.13 1.71 -3.02
CA SER A 107 -22.58 1.83 -2.87
C SER A 107 -22.98 3.29 -2.60
N ALA A 108 -24.15 3.71 -3.09
CA ALA A 108 -24.67 5.05 -2.76
C ALA A 108 -24.93 5.22 -1.25
N LYS A 109 -25.36 4.12 -0.60
CA LYS A 109 -25.72 4.03 0.82
C LYS A 109 -24.83 3.00 1.55
N PRO A 110 -23.54 3.29 1.80
CA PRO A 110 -22.62 2.32 2.41
C PRO A 110 -23.02 1.89 3.82
N GLY A 111 -23.83 2.68 4.54
CA GLY A 111 -24.36 2.29 5.85
C GLY A 111 -25.20 1.01 5.82
N LEU A 112 -25.92 0.76 4.73
CA LEU A 112 -26.72 -0.46 4.53
C LEU A 112 -25.81 -1.66 4.21
N VAL A 113 -24.75 -1.45 3.43
CA VAL A 113 -23.70 -2.46 3.19
C VAL A 113 -23.00 -2.86 4.48
N ILE A 114 -22.77 -1.92 5.40
CA ILE A 114 -22.15 -2.21 6.70
C ILE A 114 -23.11 -3.00 7.60
N GLY A 115 -24.38 -2.62 7.61
CA GLY A 115 -25.41 -3.18 8.47
C GLY A 115 -25.30 -2.69 9.93
N LYS A 116 -26.32 -3.00 10.74
CA LYS A 116 -26.34 -2.62 12.17
C LYS A 116 -25.14 -3.25 12.88
N LYS A 117 -24.32 -2.43 13.53
CA LYS A 117 -23.07 -2.85 14.22
C LYS A 117 -22.09 -3.63 13.32
N GLY A 118 -22.13 -3.48 12.00
CA GLY A 118 -21.22 -4.19 11.09
C GLY A 118 -21.57 -5.66 10.86
N ASN A 119 -22.82 -6.06 11.10
CA ASN A 119 -23.24 -7.45 10.96
C ASN A 119 -23.00 -7.98 9.54
N ASN A 120 -23.39 -7.21 8.51
CA ASN A 120 -23.27 -7.62 7.12
C ASN A 120 -21.79 -7.81 6.72
N LEU A 121 -20.90 -6.90 7.14
CA LEU A 121 -19.45 -7.08 6.89
C LEU A 121 -18.90 -8.33 7.58
N THR A 122 -19.36 -8.62 8.80
CA THR A 122 -18.94 -9.81 9.54
C THR A 122 -19.44 -11.07 8.86
N GLU A 123 -20.66 -11.04 8.35
CA GLU A 123 -21.30 -12.15 7.65
C GLU A 123 -20.65 -12.44 6.28
N ILE A 124 -20.40 -11.40 5.47
CA ILE A 124 -19.62 -11.52 4.24
C ILE A 124 -18.26 -12.13 4.56
N ARG A 125 -17.55 -11.59 5.55
CA ARG A 125 -16.24 -12.12 5.96
C ARG A 125 -16.28 -13.59 6.38
N ARG A 126 -17.31 -14.01 7.13
CA ARG A 126 -17.44 -15.39 7.62
C ARG A 126 -17.75 -16.38 6.50
N ASN A 127 -18.58 -15.98 5.54
CA ASN A 127 -19.08 -16.89 4.50
C ASN A 127 -18.20 -16.91 3.25
N THR A 128 -17.60 -15.78 2.87
CA THR A 128 -16.80 -15.67 1.62
C THR A 128 -15.30 -15.68 1.88
N PHE A 129 -14.89 -15.44 3.14
CA PHE A 129 -13.49 -15.26 3.56
C PHE A 129 -12.76 -14.07 2.93
N TRP A 130 -13.48 -13.22 2.21
CA TRP A 130 -12.98 -11.91 1.77
C TRP A 130 -13.11 -10.89 2.90
N GLN A 131 -12.20 -9.92 2.94
CA GLN A 131 -12.29 -8.77 3.84
C GLN A 131 -13.13 -7.68 3.17
N PRO A 132 -14.39 -7.45 3.58
CA PRO A 132 -15.22 -6.44 2.93
C PRO A 132 -14.87 -5.04 3.40
N ILE A 133 -14.86 -4.11 2.45
CA ILE A 133 -14.67 -2.68 2.64
C ILE A 133 -15.79 -1.96 1.91
N ALA A 134 -16.70 -1.35 2.68
CA ALA A 134 -17.78 -0.54 2.11
C ALA A 134 -17.29 0.89 1.88
N ILE A 135 -17.40 1.39 0.65
CA ILE A 135 -17.11 2.79 0.31
C ILE A 135 -18.30 3.42 -0.41
N ARG A 136 -18.42 4.74 -0.28
CA ARG A 136 -19.46 5.49 -0.99
C ARG A 136 -19.12 5.52 -2.48
N ALA A 137 -20.10 5.19 -3.32
CA ALA A 137 -19.98 5.33 -4.77
C ALA A 137 -19.72 6.80 -5.12
N PRO A 138 -18.74 7.09 -6.01
CA PRO A 138 -18.51 8.45 -6.46
C PRO A 138 -19.74 8.94 -7.25
N PRO A 139 -20.14 10.22 -7.11
CA PRO A 139 -21.28 10.76 -7.86
C PRO A 139 -21.00 10.84 -9.37
N ILE A 140 -19.73 10.90 -9.76
CA ILE A 140 -19.30 10.99 -11.15
C ILE A 140 -18.27 9.91 -11.41
N ASP A 141 -18.53 9.13 -12.46
CA ASP A 141 -17.60 8.11 -12.94
C ASP A 141 -16.38 8.74 -13.62
N SER A 142 -15.19 8.39 -13.13
CA SER A 142 -13.93 8.81 -13.73
C SER A 142 -13.37 7.72 -14.65
N LYS A 143 -13.23 8.03 -15.95
CA LYS A 143 -12.57 7.16 -16.93
C LYS A 143 -11.13 6.84 -16.51
N THR A 144 -10.41 7.82 -15.96
CA THR A 144 -9.03 7.66 -15.51
C THR A 144 -8.93 6.66 -14.35
N ILE A 145 -9.84 6.74 -13.37
CA ILE A 145 -9.86 5.78 -12.25
C ILE A 145 -10.16 4.37 -12.76
N LYS A 146 -11.15 4.22 -13.65
CA LYS A 146 -11.49 2.91 -14.26
C LYS A 146 -10.29 2.32 -15.01
N LEU A 147 -9.57 3.13 -15.79
CA LEU A 147 -8.37 2.71 -16.51
C LEU A 147 -7.26 2.25 -15.54
N ILE A 148 -6.97 3.03 -14.49
CA ILE A 148 -5.95 2.69 -13.49
C ILE A 148 -6.31 1.38 -12.78
N ARG A 149 -7.55 1.22 -12.32
CA ARG A 149 -8.04 -0.03 -11.68
C ARG A 149 -7.90 -1.23 -12.63
N GLY A 150 -8.29 -1.07 -13.89
CA GLY A 150 -8.13 -2.09 -14.92
C GLY A 150 -6.67 -2.51 -15.11
N MET A 151 -5.74 -1.55 -15.22
CA MET A 151 -4.31 -1.84 -15.31
C MET A 151 -3.78 -2.56 -14.06
N LEU A 152 -4.17 -2.11 -12.87
CA LEU A 152 -3.76 -2.73 -11.61
C LEU A 152 -4.27 -4.18 -11.49
N LYS A 153 -5.46 -4.47 -12.03
CA LYS A 153 -6.03 -5.83 -12.09
C LYS A 153 -5.22 -6.74 -13.01
N THR A 154 -4.80 -6.26 -14.18
CA THR A 154 -3.97 -7.05 -15.11
C THR A 154 -2.56 -7.31 -14.56
N GLU A 155 -2.00 -6.35 -13.82
CA GLU A 155 -0.61 -6.40 -13.34
C GLU A 155 -0.46 -6.92 -11.90
N ARG A 156 -1.48 -7.59 -11.33
CA ARG A 156 -1.50 -8.01 -9.91
C ARG A 156 -0.30 -8.84 -9.48
N ALA A 157 0.11 -9.82 -10.30
CA ALA A 157 1.26 -10.66 -10.01
C ALA A 157 2.55 -9.85 -9.92
N LYS A 158 2.73 -8.90 -10.85
CA LYS A 158 3.88 -8.00 -10.88
C LYS A 158 3.87 -7.03 -9.69
N GLN A 159 2.71 -6.47 -9.36
CA GLN A 159 2.53 -5.60 -8.20
C GLN A 159 2.99 -6.31 -6.91
N LYS A 160 2.61 -7.58 -6.73
CA LYS A 160 3.03 -8.37 -5.57
C LYS A 160 4.55 -8.53 -5.50
N GLN A 161 5.20 -8.84 -6.62
CA GLN A 161 6.67 -8.97 -6.66
C GLN A 161 7.38 -7.65 -6.32
N ILE A 162 6.84 -6.52 -6.82
CA ILE A 162 7.35 -5.19 -6.50
C ILE A 162 7.23 -4.91 -5.00
N LEU A 163 6.07 -5.19 -4.39
CA LEU A 163 5.84 -5.01 -2.95
C LEU A 163 6.79 -5.87 -2.11
N LEU A 164 7.01 -7.14 -2.50
CA LEU A 164 7.96 -8.03 -1.81
C LEU A 164 9.40 -7.51 -1.87
N LYS A 165 9.82 -6.96 -3.02
CA LYS A 165 11.15 -6.36 -3.19
C LYS A 165 11.31 -5.10 -2.35
N ILE A 166 10.32 -4.21 -2.40
CA ILE A 166 10.31 -2.96 -1.62
C ILE A 166 10.28 -3.27 -0.12
N GLY A 167 9.48 -4.24 0.33
CA GLY A 167 9.36 -4.58 1.75
C GLY A 167 10.66 -5.10 2.36
N LYS A 168 11.44 -5.89 1.62
CA LYS A 168 12.79 -6.30 2.03
C LYS A 168 13.72 -5.09 2.22
N ARG A 169 13.59 -4.06 1.38
CA ARG A 169 14.39 -2.84 1.44
C ARG A 169 13.99 -1.95 2.62
N ILE A 170 12.69 -1.74 2.83
CA ILE A 170 12.15 -0.91 3.94
C ILE A 170 12.48 -1.50 5.30
N HIS A 171 12.40 -2.82 5.45
CA HIS A 171 12.59 -3.49 6.73
C HIS A 171 14.03 -3.99 6.97
N ARG A 172 15.01 -3.52 6.17
CA ARG A 172 16.42 -3.79 6.43
C ARG A 172 16.83 -3.20 7.80
N PRO A 173 17.79 -3.82 8.51
CA PRO A 173 18.36 -3.21 9.71
C PRO A 173 19.09 -1.91 9.36
N THR A 174 19.11 -0.96 10.28
CA THR A 174 19.93 0.27 10.17
C THR A 174 21.40 -0.13 10.07
N LEU A 175 22.13 0.47 9.14
CA LEU A 175 23.56 0.20 8.97
C LEU A 175 24.38 1.22 9.78
N PHE A 176 23.85 2.43 9.91
CA PHE A 176 24.50 3.53 10.61
C PHE A 176 23.61 4.03 11.75
N ASN A 177 24.22 4.42 12.87
CA ASN A 177 23.52 4.92 14.06
C ASN A 177 23.67 6.44 14.25
N ASP A 178 24.26 7.15 13.28
CA ASP A 178 24.41 8.61 13.32
C ASP A 178 23.33 9.32 12.50
N LEU A 179 22.88 10.47 13.02
CA LEU A 179 21.79 11.26 12.45
C LEU A 179 22.34 12.41 11.61
N ARG A 180 22.97 12.08 10.49
CA ARG A 180 23.36 13.07 9.48
C ARG A 180 22.29 13.15 8.40
N ILE A 181 21.72 14.34 8.22
CA ILE A 181 20.70 14.61 7.21
C ILE A 181 21.23 15.71 6.30
N ARG A 182 21.20 15.46 4.99
CA ARG A 182 21.54 16.44 3.96
C ARG A 182 20.35 16.62 3.03
N MET A 183 20.11 17.86 2.63
CA MET A 183 19.15 18.22 1.61
C MET A 183 19.88 18.87 0.43
N THR A 184 19.62 18.39 -0.78
CA THR A 184 20.15 18.92 -2.02
C THR A 184 18.99 19.40 -2.89
N ALA A 185 18.98 20.69 -3.22
CA ALA A 185 18.04 21.26 -4.17
C ALA A 185 18.41 20.85 -5.59
N LEU A 186 17.51 20.15 -6.29
CA LEU A 186 17.71 19.74 -7.70
C LEU A 186 16.85 20.55 -8.68
N GLY A 187 15.83 21.26 -8.20
CA GLY A 187 14.99 22.16 -8.99
C GLY A 187 13.89 22.80 -8.15
N GLY A 188 13.35 23.93 -8.60
CA GLY A 188 12.30 24.68 -7.88
C GLY A 188 12.80 25.63 -6.79
N PHE A 189 14.10 25.95 -6.79
CA PHE A 189 14.71 26.89 -5.83
C PHE A 189 15.11 28.17 -6.56
N ARG A 190 14.60 29.32 -6.10
CA ARG A 190 14.70 30.63 -6.79
C ARG A 190 14.03 30.66 -8.17
N GLU A 191 13.06 29.78 -8.40
CA GLU A 191 12.28 29.66 -9.63
C GLU A 191 10.93 28.99 -9.33
N VAL A 192 10.00 29.02 -10.30
CA VAL A 192 8.77 28.21 -10.28
C VAL A 192 8.88 27.18 -11.41
N GLY A 193 8.54 25.93 -11.11
CA GLY A 193 8.70 24.79 -12.02
C GLY A 193 9.72 23.77 -11.52
N ARG A 194 9.61 22.53 -12.03
CA ARG A 194 10.59 21.44 -11.83
C ARG A 194 11.02 21.19 -10.38
N SER A 195 10.08 21.30 -9.43
CA SER A 195 10.33 21.06 -8.01
C SER A 195 10.92 19.67 -7.81
N CYS A 196 12.08 19.62 -7.16
CA CYS A 196 12.79 18.38 -6.88
C CYS A 196 13.84 18.57 -5.78
N ILE A 197 13.73 17.80 -4.70
CA ILE A 197 14.62 17.86 -3.54
C ILE A 197 15.12 16.45 -3.23
N LEU A 198 16.43 16.27 -3.13
CA LEU A 198 17.02 15.03 -2.67
C LEU A 198 17.35 15.13 -1.17
N ILE A 199 16.73 14.27 -0.36
CA ILE A 199 17.02 14.11 1.06
C ILE A 199 17.85 12.85 1.25
N GLN A 200 18.99 12.99 1.94
CA GLN A 200 19.92 11.89 2.16
C GLN A 200 20.26 11.77 3.63
N THR A 201 20.34 10.53 4.07
CA THR A 201 21.00 10.10 5.31
C THR A 201 22.11 9.12 4.93
N ASN A 202 22.90 8.68 5.90
CA ASN A 202 23.88 7.61 5.63
C ASN A 202 23.23 6.28 5.22
N ASP A 203 21.96 6.09 5.59
CA ASP A 203 21.21 4.85 5.39
C ASP A 203 20.16 4.93 4.27
N SER A 204 19.81 6.11 3.76
CA SER A 204 18.65 6.27 2.86
C SER A 204 18.70 7.50 1.98
N ASN A 205 18.19 7.37 0.76
CA ASN A 205 17.99 8.45 -0.20
C ASN A 205 16.50 8.55 -0.59
N ILE A 206 15.91 9.72 -0.37
CA ILE A 206 14.51 10.00 -0.66
C ILE A 206 14.44 11.21 -1.59
N LEU A 207 13.70 11.09 -2.68
CA LEU A 207 13.40 12.23 -3.55
C LEU A 207 12.03 12.81 -3.16
N LEU A 208 11.95 14.11 -2.90
CA LEU A 208 10.69 14.84 -2.77
C LEU A 208 10.43 15.60 -4.06
N ASP A 209 9.29 15.31 -4.67
CA ASP A 209 8.84 15.78 -5.98
C ASP A 209 9.82 15.49 -7.12
N CYS A 210 9.28 15.47 -8.34
CA CYS A 210 10.03 15.28 -9.57
C CYS A 210 9.24 15.93 -10.71
N GLY A 211 9.24 17.26 -10.70
CA GLY A 211 8.44 18.08 -11.60
C GLY A 211 9.08 18.39 -12.94
N VAL A 212 8.33 19.12 -13.76
CA VAL A 212 8.79 19.72 -15.03
C VAL A 212 8.48 21.21 -15.04
N ASN A 213 9.39 22.04 -15.55
CA ASN A 213 9.12 23.43 -15.81
C ASN A 213 8.39 23.59 -17.15
N VAL A 214 7.09 23.87 -17.08
CA VAL A 214 6.24 24.05 -18.27
C VAL A 214 6.42 25.42 -18.94
N GLY A 215 6.95 26.41 -18.23
CA GLY A 215 7.11 27.78 -18.71
C GLY A 215 8.45 28.07 -19.39
N ASN A 216 9.44 27.18 -19.28
CA ASN A 216 10.77 27.38 -19.85
C ASN A 216 11.24 26.13 -20.60
N SER A 217 11.25 26.19 -21.93
CA SER A 217 11.64 25.07 -22.79
C SER A 217 13.12 24.70 -22.74
N ASN A 218 13.99 25.64 -22.37
CA ASN A 218 15.43 25.42 -22.35
C ASN A 218 15.92 24.81 -21.03
N ASN A 219 15.12 24.84 -19.96
CA ASN A 219 15.50 24.37 -18.63
C ASN A 219 14.34 23.65 -17.93
N GLN A 220 13.82 22.63 -18.60
CA GLN A 220 12.58 21.95 -18.22
C GLN A 220 12.75 21.00 -17.03
N PHE A 221 13.94 20.43 -16.81
CA PHE A 221 14.12 19.30 -15.91
C PHE A 221 14.93 19.66 -14.66
N PRO A 222 14.74 18.91 -13.56
CA PRO A 222 15.67 18.95 -12.43
C PRO A 222 17.09 18.54 -12.82
N PHE A 223 18.07 19.00 -12.06
CA PHE A 223 19.48 18.71 -12.29
C PHE A 223 19.87 17.34 -11.75
N PHE A 224 19.80 16.30 -12.59
CA PHE A 224 20.18 14.93 -12.21
C PHE A 224 21.66 14.60 -12.42
N GLU A 225 22.41 15.48 -13.10
CA GLU A 225 23.83 15.30 -13.39
C GLU A 225 24.74 15.52 -12.18
N VAL A 226 24.17 15.71 -10.99
CA VAL A 226 24.92 15.89 -9.75
C VAL A 226 25.46 14.54 -9.24
N PRO A 227 26.73 14.45 -8.79
CA PRO A 227 27.32 13.19 -8.31
C PRO A 227 26.56 12.52 -7.16
N GLN A 228 25.79 13.31 -6.39
CA GLN A 228 25.03 12.84 -5.24
C GLN A 228 23.74 12.11 -5.62
N PHE A 229 23.31 12.17 -6.88
CA PHE A 229 22.07 11.58 -7.36
C PHE A 229 22.33 10.33 -8.20
N LEU A 230 21.91 9.17 -7.68
CA LEU A 230 21.93 7.90 -8.40
C LEU A 230 20.56 7.23 -8.27
N ILE A 231 19.86 7.04 -9.39
CA ILE A 231 18.48 6.49 -9.38
C ILE A 231 18.41 5.11 -8.72
N ARG A 232 19.46 4.29 -8.89
CA ARG A 232 19.52 2.93 -8.31
C ARG A 232 19.55 2.96 -6.78
N ASP A 233 20.03 4.05 -6.19
CA ASP A 233 20.22 4.18 -4.75
C ASP A 233 19.02 4.84 -4.07
N LEU A 234 18.02 5.30 -4.83
CA LEU A 234 16.80 5.88 -4.27
C LEU A 234 15.93 4.82 -3.61
N ASP A 235 15.55 5.06 -2.37
CA ASP A 235 14.64 4.21 -1.61
C ASP A 235 13.17 4.56 -1.88
N ALA A 236 12.87 5.85 -2.02
CA ALA A 236 11.52 6.35 -2.25
C ALA A 236 11.49 7.66 -3.04
N VAL A 237 10.35 7.90 -3.71
CA VAL A 237 9.95 9.20 -4.25
C VAL A 237 8.65 9.60 -3.55
N VAL A 238 8.58 10.80 -3.02
CA VAL A 238 7.40 11.33 -2.35
C VAL A 238 6.88 12.50 -3.18
N LEU A 239 5.60 12.47 -3.49
CA LEU A 239 4.92 13.48 -4.28
C LEU A 239 3.97 14.26 -3.39
N THR A 240 4.17 15.57 -3.36
CA THR A 240 3.35 16.47 -2.56
C THR A 240 1.93 16.57 -3.13
N HIS A 241 1.81 16.75 -4.44
CA HIS A 241 0.53 16.83 -5.15
C HIS A 241 0.68 16.52 -6.64
N ALA A 242 -0.42 16.66 -7.41
CA ALA A 242 -0.52 16.18 -8.78
C ALA A 242 -0.23 17.23 -9.87
N HIS A 243 0.24 18.43 -9.52
CA HIS A 243 0.62 19.42 -10.53
C HIS A 243 1.92 19.02 -11.23
N LEU A 244 2.03 19.33 -12.52
CA LEU A 244 3.13 18.87 -13.39
C LEU A 244 4.50 19.39 -12.95
N ASP A 245 4.56 20.56 -12.33
CA ASP A 245 5.77 21.13 -11.75
C ASP A 245 6.23 20.43 -10.47
N HIS A 246 5.48 19.43 -9.98
CA HIS A 246 5.84 18.53 -8.88
C HIS A 246 5.84 17.05 -9.29
N SER A 247 5.03 16.67 -10.29
CA SER A 247 4.81 15.27 -10.66
C SER A 247 5.15 14.90 -12.11
N GLY A 248 5.52 15.88 -12.94
CA GLY A 248 5.55 15.73 -14.40
C GLY A 248 6.60 14.76 -14.95
N LEU A 249 7.69 14.49 -14.23
CA LEU A 249 8.80 13.68 -14.75
C LEU A 249 8.77 12.21 -14.31
N GLN A 250 7.67 11.76 -13.71
CA GLN A 250 7.52 10.39 -13.17
C GLN A 250 7.55 9.27 -14.21
N ILE A 251 7.48 9.58 -15.51
CA ILE A 251 7.32 8.60 -16.59
C ILE A 251 8.64 7.95 -17.04
N LEU A 252 9.79 8.35 -16.49
CA LEU A 252 11.05 7.64 -16.75
C LEU A 252 10.94 6.18 -16.26
N LYS A 253 11.05 5.21 -17.17
CA LYS A 253 11.05 3.73 -16.93
C LYS A 253 12.03 3.24 -15.84
N VAL A 254 12.74 4.13 -15.17
CA VAL A 254 13.90 3.88 -14.32
C VAL A 254 13.53 3.76 -12.82
N TRP A 255 12.33 4.21 -12.40
CA TRP A 255 11.89 4.20 -10.99
C TRP A 255 11.45 2.82 -10.44
N ILE A 256 11.68 1.73 -11.18
CA ILE A 256 11.16 0.37 -10.89
C ILE A 256 11.60 -0.17 -9.50
N ASN A 257 12.61 0.42 -8.87
CA ASN A 257 13.20 -0.08 -7.63
C ASN A 257 12.86 0.72 -6.36
N CYS A 258 12.05 1.77 -6.46
CA CYS A 258 11.63 2.59 -5.32
C CYS A 258 10.11 2.67 -5.20
N ILE A 259 9.62 2.99 -4.00
CA ILE A 259 8.19 3.26 -3.79
C ILE A 259 7.87 4.71 -4.12
N ILE A 260 6.78 4.95 -4.84
CA ILE A 260 6.21 6.29 -5.04
C ILE A 260 5.10 6.47 -4.00
N LEU A 261 5.27 7.45 -3.11
CA LEU A 261 4.30 7.84 -2.10
C LEU A 261 3.65 9.15 -2.53
N LYS A 262 2.35 9.29 -2.26
CA LYS A 262 1.61 10.53 -2.49
C LYS A 262 0.91 10.93 -1.20
N THR A 263 0.99 12.21 -0.85
CA THR A 263 0.15 12.79 0.21
C THR A 263 -1.29 12.95 -0.30
N LEU A 264 -2.24 12.36 0.42
CA LEU A 264 -3.67 12.58 0.21
C LEU A 264 -4.05 13.84 1.00
N ASN A 265 -4.09 14.99 0.31
CA ASN A 265 -4.85 16.15 0.77
C ASN A 265 -6.11 16.26 -0.07
#